data_AF-A0A139HQK2-F1
#
_entry.id   AF-A0A139HQK2-F1
#
_cell.length_a   1.000
_cell.length_b   1.000
_cell.length_c   1.000
_cell.angle_alpha   90.00
_cell.angle_beta   90.00
_cell.angle_gamma   90.00
#
_symmetry.space_group_name_H-M   'P 1'
#
loop_
_entity.id
_entity.type
_entity.pdbx_description
1 polymer ?
#
loop_
_entity_poly.entity_id
_entity_poly.type
_entity_poly.pdbx_seq_one_letter_code
_entity_poly.pdbx_strand_id
1 'polypeptide(L)'
;MGWAQGYVDTHSVERLWKEQFDFAYREYDEFIFPMSIHPQVSGKPQVIMMHERIIEHINKHPGVEWMTLSGMAEEFVAGRITGATIEGGVDPTARM
;
A
#
# COMPACT_ATOMS: atom_id res chain seq x y z
N MET A 1 -4.77 -23.60 -10.82
CA MET A 1 -4.34 -23.22 -12.19
C MET A 1 -5.27 -22.13 -12.70
N GLY A 2 -4.96 -20.85 -12.48
CA GLY A 2 -5.93 -19.75 -12.61
C GLY A 2 -5.58 -18.72 -13.68
N TRP A 3 -5.92 -19.01 -14.94
CA TRP A 3 -5.66 -18.14 -16.10
C TRP A 3 -6.60 -16.90 -16.19
N ALA A 4 -7.38 -16.59 -15.15
CA ALA A 4 -8.41 -15.54 -15.17
C ALA A 4 -8.03 -14.24 -14.44
N GLN A 5 -6.94 -14.21 -13.64
CA GLN A 5 -6.57 -13.01 -12.85
C GLN A 5 -6.11 -11.82 -13.72
N GLY A 6 -5.74 -12.05 -14.98
CA GLY A 6 -5.33 -10.99 -15.92
C GLY A 6 -6.48 -10.21 -16.56
N TYR A 7 -7.74 -10.61 -16.33
CA TYR A 7 -8.94 -10.06 -16.99
C TYR A 7 -10.00 -9.58 -15.99
N VAL A 8 -9.63 -9.42 -14.71
CA VAL A 8 -10.54 -8.88 -13.69
C VAL A 8 -10.84 -7.42 -14.03
N ASP A 9 -12.12 -7.03 -13.87
CA ASP A 9 -12.59 -5.68 -14.07
C ASP A 9 -11.88 -4.67 -13.15
N THR A 10 -11.58 -3.48 -13.67
CA THR A 10 -10.80 -2.47 -12.93
C THR A 10 -11.58 -1.88 -11.76
N HIS A 11 -12.91 -1.78 -11.83
CA HIS A 11 -13.70 -1.31 -10.68
C HIS A 11 -13.70 -2.31 -9.53
N SER A 12 -13.60 -3.61 -9.83
CA SER A 12 -13.46 -4.64 -8.79
C SER A 12 -12.13 -4.51 -8.03
N VAL A 13 -11.03 -4.27 -8.75
CA VAL A 13 -9.70 -4.03 -8.14
C VAL A 13 -9.69 -2.70 -7.39
N GLU A 14 -10.25 -1.65 -7.98
CA GLU A 14 -10.39 -0.33 -7.36
C GLU A 14 -11.11 -0.41 -6.01
N ARG A 15 -12.26 -1.08 -5.97
CA ARG A 15 -13.04 -1.27 -4.75
C ARG A 15 -12.21 -2.00 -3.69
N LEU A 16 -11.51 -3.06 -4.07
CA LEU A 16 -10.65 -3.81 -3.14
C LEU A 16 -9.55 -2.93 -2.53
N TRP A 17 -8.83 -2.17 -3.35
CA TRP A 17 -7.74 -1.32 -2.86
C TRP A 17 -8.27 -0.17 -1.99
N LYS A 18 -9.41 0.43 -2.34
CA LYS A 18 -10.07 1.44 -1.52
C LYS A 18 -10.52 0.88 -0.18
N GLU A 19 -11.15 -0.30 -0.16
CA GLU A 19 -11.59 -0.94 1.09
C GLU A 19 -10.41 -1.30 2.01
N GLN A 20 -9.27 -1.74 1.45
CA GLN A 20 -8.05 -1.99 2.23
C GLN A 20 -7.49 -0.69 2.83
N PHE A 21 -7.42 0.38 2.03
CA PHE A 21 -6.98 1.69 2.51
C PHE A 21 -7.94 2.24 3.58
N ASP A 22 -9.25 2.21 3.34
CA ASP A 22 -10.27 2.73 4.25
C ASP A 22 -10.29 1.98 5.58
N PHE A 23 -10.10 0.67 5.54
CA PHE A 23 -9.93 -0.13 6.75
C PHE A 23 -8.69 0.33 7.53
N ALA A 24 -7.54 0.43 6.85
CA ALA A 24 -6.31 0.84 7.52
C ALA A 24 -6.40 2.25 8.10
N TYR A 25 -6.96 3.19 7.34
CA TYR A 25 -7.17 4.58 7.76
C TYR A 25 -8.14 4.72 8.93
N ARG A 26 -9.12 3.83 9.05
CA ARG A 26 -10.08 3.83 10.17
C ARG A 26 -9.50 3.19 11.43
N GLU A 27 -8.70 2.14 11.29
CA GLU A 27 -8.30 1.27 12.41
C GLU A 27 -6.90 1.60 12.97
N TYR A 28 -6.02 2.21 12.18
CA TYR A 28 -4.64 2.50 12.59
C TYR A 28 -4.36 4.00 12.62
N ASP A 29 -3.75 4.46 13.70
CA ASP A 29 -3.25 5.85 13.81
C ASP A 29 -2.05 6.12 12.88
N GLU A 30 -1.27 5.08 12.58
CA GLU A 30 -0.11 5.11 11.67
C GLU A 30 -0.05 3.81 10.85
N PHE A 31 0.08 3.90 9.53
CA PHE A 31 0.23 2.74 8.65
C PHE A 31 0.97 3.07 7.35
N ILE A 32 1.50 2.03 6.70
CA ILE A 32 2.10 2.11 5.36
C ILE A 32 1.22 1.31 4.39
N PHE A 33 0.88 1.91 3.24
CA PHE A 33 0.04 1.29 2.21
C PHE A 33 0.78 1.22 0.85
N PRO A 34 1.68 0.24 0.65
CA PRO A 34 2.44 0.12 -0.58
C PRO A 34 1.61 -0.56 -1.67
N MET A 35 1.51 0.05 -2.84
CA MET A 35 0.84 -0.53 -4.01
C MET A 35 1.86 -0.98 -5.06
N SER A 36 1.93 -2.28 -5.32
CA SER A 36 2.78 -2.84 -6.37
C SER A 36 2.10 -2.81 -7.73
N ILE A 37 2.74 -2.17 -8.71
CA ILE A 37 2.24 -2.02 -10.08
C ILE A 37 3.27 -2.50 -11.10
N HIS A 38 2.79 -2.89 -12.29
CA HIS A 38 3.65 -3.31 -13.40
C HIS A 38 3.29 -2.53 -14.66
N PRO A 39 4.25 -2.02 -15.44
CA PRO A 39 3.95 -1.17 -16.61
C PRO A 39 3.11 -1.91 -17.65
N GLN A 40 3.31 -3.22 -17.84
CA GLN A 40 2.54 -4.05 -18.78
C GLN A 40 1.05 -4.20 -18.39
N VAL A 41 0.69 -3.90 -17.13
CA VAL A 41 -0.67 -3.98 -16.62
C VAL A 41 -1.21 -2.58 -16.33
N SER A 42 -0.55 -1.82 -15.47
CA SER A 42 -0.95 -0.48 -15.03
C SER A 42 -0.79 0.61 -16.07
N GLY A 43 0.00 0.38 -17.13
CA GLY A 43 0.10 1.30 -18.27
C GLY A 43 -1.07 1.20 -19.26
N LYS A 44 -2.02 0.27 -19.07
CA LYS A 44 -3.19 0.15 -19.94
C LYS A 44 -4.20 1.27 -19.62
N PRO A 45 -4.86 1.88 -20.63
CA PRO A 45 -5.72 3.06 -20.43
C PRO A 45 -6.77 2.90 -19.32
N GLN A 46 -7.46 1.76 -19.27
CA GLN A 46 -8.49 1.49 -18.26
C GLN A 46 -7.93 1.34 -16.83
N VAL A 47 -6.66 0.97 -16.68
CA VAL A 47 -5.98 0.85 -15.39
C VAL A 47 -5.37 2.19 -14.97
N ILE A 48 -4.95 3.03 -15.94
CA ILE A 48 -4.56 4.42 -15.66
C ILE A 48 -5.75 5.19 -15.06
N MET A 49 -6.94 5.11 -15.67
CA MET A 49 -8.15 5.74 -15.12
C MET A 49 -8.52 5.20 -13.73
N MET A 50 -8.21 3.92 -13.45
CA MET A 50 -8.40 3.32 -12.13
C MET A 50 -7.44 3.95 -11.10
N HIS A 51 -6.16 4.10 -11.45
CA HIS A 51 -5.17 4.75 -10.59
C HIS A 51 -5.52 6.20 -10.30
N GLU A 52 -5.99 6.96 -11.30
CA GLU A 52 -6.49 8.34 -11.09
C GLU A 52 -7.56 8.39 -10.00
N ARG A 53 -8.57 7.51 -10.06
CA ARG A 53 -9.65 7.46 -9.05
C ARG A 53 -9.20 6.97 -7.68
N ILE A 54 -8.16 6.14 -7.61
CA ILE A 54 -7.57 5.67 -6.34
C ILE A 54 -6.76 6.79 -5.70
N ILE A 55 -5.91 7.47 -6.49
CA ILE A 55 -5.12 8.61 -6.02
C ILE A 55 -6.03 9.74 -5.55
N GLU A 56 -7.09 10.07 -6.31
CA GLU A 56 -8.10 11.05 -5.91
C GLU A 56 -8.81 10.69 -4.60
N HIS A 57 -9.07 9.40 -4.36
CA HIS A 57 -9.67 8.92 -3.12
C HIS A 57 -8.71 9.08 -1.95
N ILE A 58 -7.48 8.58 -2.08
CA ILE A 58 -6.44 8.64 -1.06
C ILE A 58 -6.15 10.10 -0.67
N ASN A 59 -6.01 11.01 -1.64
CA ASN A 59 -5.70 12.42 -1.40
C ASN A 59 -6.78 13.21 -0.65
N LYS A 60 -7.98 12.65 -0.43
CA LYS A 60 -9.04 13.26 0.39
C LYS A 60 -8.83 13.04 1.90
N HIS A 61 -7.85 12.22 2.28
CA HIS A 61 -7.63 11.81 3.66
C HIS A 61 -6.49 12.64 4.29
N PRO A 62 -6.77 13.43 5.34
CA PRO A 62 -5.74 14.17 6.06
C PRO A 62 -4.66 13.23 6.63
N GLY A 63 -3.40 13.69 6.61
CA GLY A 63 -2.26 12.93 7.15
C GLY A 63 -1.62 11.95 6.17
N VAL A 64 -2.14 11.81 4.94
CA VAL A 64 -1.48 10.99 3.92
C VAL A 64 -0.22 11.68 3.40
N GLU A 65 0.88 10.93 3.36
CA GLU A 65 2.13 11.32 2.72
C GLU A 65 2.53 10.30 1.64
N TRP A 66 2.82 10.78 0.43
CA TRP A 66 3.34 9.94 -0.64
C TRP A 66 4.87 9.86 -0.53
N MET A 67 5.38 8.63 -0.35
CA MET A 67 6.80 8.38 -0.15
C MET A 67 7.33 7.28 -1.07
N THR A 68 8.64 7.30 -1.32
CA THR A 68 9.34 6.14 -1.86
C THR A 68 9.48 5.06 -0.78
N LEU A 69 9.62 3.80 -1.18
CA LEU A 69 9.92 2.71 -0.24
C LEU A 69 11.22 2.96 0.54
N SER A 70 12.22 3.62 -0.08
CA SER A 70 13.46 3.99 0.61
C SER A 70 13.21 5.03 1.70
N GLY A 71 12.38 6.04 1.43
CA GLY A 71 12.00 7.05 2.42
C GLY A 71 11.31 6.41 3.61
N MET A 72 10.34 5.53 3.37
CA MET A 72 9.67 4.78 4.46
C MET A 72 10.67 3.98 5.32
N ALA A 73 11.66 3.35 4.69
CA ALA A 73 12.70 2.63 5.43
C ALA A 73 13.59 3.57 6.27
N GLU A 74 13.95 4.74 5.73
CA GLU A 74 14.70 5.77 6.45
C GLU A 74 13.92 6.31 7.65
N GLU A 75 12.62 6.59 7.49
CA GLU A 75 11.73 7.04 8.56
C GLU A 75 11.59 6.00 9.68
N PHE A 76 11.47 4.73 9.31
CA PHE A 76 11.40 3.61 10.24
C PHE A 76 12.71 3.46 11.05
N VAL A 77 13.87 3.51 10.38
CA VAL A 77 15.18 3.46 11.06
C VAL A 77 15.40 4.68 11.97
N ALA A 78 14.89 5.85 11.57
CA ALA A 78 14.96 7.06 12.39
C ALA A 78 13.97 7.07 13.58
N GLY A 79 13.09 6.07 13.68
CA GLY A 79 12.08 5.96 14.74
C GLY A 79 10.90 6.91 14.60
N ARG A 80 10.70 7.50 13.41
CA ARG A 80 9.53 8.34 13.12
C ARG A 80 8.31 7.51 12.73
N ILE A 81 8.53 6.35 12.11
CA ILE A 81 7.52 5.28 12.01
C ILE A 81 7.80 4.30 13.15
N THR A 82 6.82 4.13 14.03
CA THR A 82 6.98 3.42 15.31
C THR A 82 7.09 1.90 15.12
N GLY A 83 6.49 1.38 14.04
CA GLY A 83 6.43 -0.05 13.77
C GLY A 83 5.51 -0.81 14.72
N ALA A 84 5.75 -2.11 14.88
CA ALA A 84 5.01 -2.97 15.79
C ALA A 84 5.94 -3.55 16.85
N THR A 85 5.49 -3.59 18.11
CA THR A 85 6.14 -4.42 19.13
C THR A 85 5.79 -5.88 18.85
N ILE A 86 6.82 -6.67 18.51
CA ILE A 86 6.64 -8.11 18.28
C ILE A 86 6.99 -8.86 19.56
N GLU A 87 5.99 -9.50 20.18
CA GLU A 87 6.22 -10.44 21.29
C GLU A 87 6.50 -11.84 20.72
N GLY A 88 7.78 -12.21 20.64
CA GLY A 88 8.24 -13.52 20.16
C GLY A 88 8.76 -13.52 18.71
N GLY A 89 9.86 -14.22 18.46
CA GLY A 89 10.55 -14.24 17.17
C GLY A 89 12.05 -14.50 17.32
N VAL A 90 12.76 -14.65 16.21
CA VAL A 90 14.24 -14.64 16.22
C VAL A 90 14.69 -13.22 16.45
N ASP A 91 15.54 -13.00 17.45
CA ASP A 91 16.15 -11.71 17.73
C ASP A 91 16.88 -11.20 16.47
N PRO A 92 16.41 -10.11 15.83
CA PRO A 92 17.04 -9.58 14.62
C PRO A 92 18.42 -8.96 14.89
N THR A 93 18.78 -8.76 16.16
CA THR A 93 20.12 -8.35 16.59
C THR A 93 21.03 -9.53 16.94
N ALA A 94 20.49 -10.74 17.03
CA ALA A 94 21.27 -11.96 17.09
C ALA A 94 21.91 -12.16 15.71
N ARG A 95 23.12 -11.62 15.57
CA ARG A 95 23.95 -11.75 14.37
C ARG A 95 24.04 -13.23 13.97
N MET A 96 23.84 -13.48 12.67
CA MET A 96 24.35 -14.66 11.99
C MET A 96 25.89 -14.64 11.99
#